data_AF-A0AA38KZV9-F1
#
_entry.id   AF-A0AA38KZV9-F1
#
_cell.length_a   1.000
_cell.length_b   1.000
_cell.length_c   1.000
_cell.angle_alpha   90.00
_cell.angle_beta   90.00
_cell.angle_gamma   90.00
#
_symmetry.space_group_name_H-M   'P 1'
#
loop_
_entity.id
_entity.type
_entity.pdbx_description
1 polymer ?
#
loop_
_entity_poly.entity_id
_entity_poly.type
_entity_poly.pdbx_seq_one_letter_code
_entity_poly.pdbx_strand_id
1 'polypeptide(L)'
;MDLTLDKYKKCSKRTNTNINSQQEVQNLKVEIADLKQKYEMLETRKRHLLGEDLTSFTMEDINNLEIQVDRGLTRIRARKELCLLEAIKQCEVKEQILIEENTLLRKK
;
A
#
# COMPACT_ATOMS: atom_id res chain seq x y z
N MET A 1 56.43 10.79 -24.76
CA MET A 1 55.05 10.88 -25.31
C MET A 1 54.05 10.04 -24.53
N ASP A 2 54.44 8.90 -23.93
CA ASP A 2 53.49 8.01 -23.24
C ASP A 2 52.91 8.58 -21.93
N LEU A 3 53.73 9.30 -21.14
CA LEU A 3 53.30 9.95 -19.89
C LEU A 3 52.20 11.01 -20.08
N THR A 4 52.24 11.73 -21.20
CA THR A 4 51.23 12.73 -21.57
C THR A 4 49.93 12.06 -21.99
N LEU A 5 50.00 10.94 -22.70
CA LEU A 5 48.83 10.18 -23.15
C LEU A 5 48.10 9.52 -21.96
N ASP A 6 48.86 9.00 -21.00
CA ASP A 6 48.32 8.32 -19.83
C ASP A 6 47.64 9.30 -18.85
N LYS A 7 48.22 10.49 -18.66
CA LYS A 7 47.56 11.60 -17.93
C LYS A 7 46.26 12.01 -18.60
N TYR A 8 46.22 12.10 -19.94
CA TYR A 8 45.01 12.46 -20.66
C TYR A 8 43.90 11.42 -20.51
N LYS A 9 44.25 10.12 -20.63
CA LYS A 9 43.32 9.01 -20.38
C LYS A 9 42.75 9.03 -18.95
N LYS A 10 43.57 9.36 -17.96
CA LYS A 10 43.15 9.43 -16.55
C LYS A 10 42.21 10.61 -16.29
N CYS A 11 42.49 11.78 -16.88
CA CYS A 11 41.61 12.95 -16.81
C CYS A 11 40.27 12.69 -17.51
N SER A 12 40.29 12.15 -18.73
CA SER A 12 39.07 11.81 -19.48
C SER A 12 38.19 10.81 -18.73
N LYS A 13 38.78 9.76 -18.15
CA LYS A 13 38.03 8.80 -17.30
C LYS A 13 37.39 9.47 -16.09
N ARG A 14 38.11 10.36 -15.39
CA ARG A 14 37.58 11.12 -14.23
C ARG A 14 36.40 12.02 -14.63
N THR A 15 36.50 12.71 -15.76
CA THR A 15 35.40 13.56 -16.25
C THR A 15 34.17 12.73 -16.58
N ASN A 16 34.33 11.60 -17.26
CA ASN A 16 33.23 10.69 -17.57
C ASN A 16 32.55 10.11 -16.31
N THR A 17 33.33 9.70 -15.29
CA THR A 17 32.75 9.23 -14.02
C THR A 17 31.97 10.33 -13.31
N ASN A 18 32.43 11.58 -13.38
CA ASN A 18 31.75 12.70 -12.74
C ASN A 18 30.44 13.04 -13.47
N ILE A 19 30.46 13.08 -14.81
CA ILE A 19 29.25 13.26 -15.64
C ILE A 19 28.22 12.16 -15.36
N ASN A 20 28.66 10.89 -15.30
CA ASN A 20 27.77 9.77 -14.99
C ASN A 20 27.15 9.91 -13.59
N SER A 21 27.94 10.29 -12.58
CA SER A 21 27.43 10.50 -11.21
C SER A 21 26.44 11.68 -11.12
N GLN A 22 26.67 12.75 -11.89
CA GLN A 22 25.75 13.88 -11.96
C GLN A 22 24.45 13.50 -12.67
N GLN A 23 24.54 12.69 -13.72
CA GLN A 23 23.36 12.16 -14.42
C GLN A 23 22.55 11.24 -13.51
N GLU A 24 23.19 10.38 -12.74
CA GLU A 24 22.53 9.49 -11.77
C GLU A 24 21.79 10.29 -10.68
N VAL A 25 22.42 11.34 -10.14
CA VAL A 25 21.77 12.25 -9.19
C VAL A 25 20.58 12.97 -9.82
N GLN A 26 20.65 13.36 -11.10
CA GLN A 26 19.51 13.97 -11.79
C GLN A 26 18.39 12.97 -12.02
N ASN A 27 18.70 11.74 -12.42
CA ASN A 27 17.72 10.68 -12.60
C ASN A 27 16.99 10.39 -11.27
N LEU A 28 17.72 10.31 -10.16
CA LEU A 28 17.13 10.14 -8.82
C LEU A 28 16.22 11.31 -8.43
N LYS A 29 16.59 12.55 -8.77
CA LYS A 29 15.73 13.71 -8.51
C LYS A 29 14.42 13.65 -9.29
N VAL A 30 14.47 13.23 -10.56
CA VAL A 30 13.28 13.03 -11.39
C VAL A 30 12.40 11.93 -10.79
N GLU A 31 13.00 10.80 -10.43
CA GLU A 31 12.26 9.69 -9.82
C GLU A 31 11.59 10.08 -8.50
N ILE A 32 12.27 10.86 -7.65
CA ILE A 32 11.68 11.41 -6.42
C ILE A 32 10.51 12.35 -6.74
N ALA A 33 10.64 13.21 -7.76
CA ALA A 33 9.56 14.10 -8.16
C ALA A 33 8.34 13.32 -8.64
N ASP A 34 8.54 12.28 -9.47
CA ASP A 34 7.48 11.40 -9.96
C ASP A 34 6.78 10.66 -8.81
N LEU A 35 7.56 10.16 -7.84
CA LEU A 35 7.01 9.50 -6.65
C LEU A 35 6.19 10.46 -5.79
N LYS A 36 6.65 11.71 -5.61
CA LYS A 36 5.90 12.74 -4.89
C LYS A 36 4.57 13.06 -5.56
N GLN A 37 4.58 13.23 -6.88
CA GLN A 37 3.34 13.48 -7.63
C GLN A 37 2.35 12.31 -7.48
N LYS A 38 2.82 11.06 -7.59
CA LYS A 38 1.98 9.87 -7.38
C LYS A 38 1.40 9.81 -5.97
N TYR A 39 2.21 10.17 -4.97
CA TYR A 39 1.78 10.22 -3.57
C TYR A 39 0.68 11.28 -3.36
N GLU A 40 0.86 12.49 -3.89
CA GLU A 40 -0.12 13.57 -3.77
C GLU A 40 -1.45 13.22 -4.45
N MET A 41 -1.40 12.56 -5.61
CA MET A 41 -2.60 12.04 -6.28
C MET A 41 -3.30 10.98 -5.42
N LEU A 42 -2.55 10.08 -4.81
CA LEU A 42 -3.10 9.02 -3.95
C LEU A 42 -3.74 9.60 -2.68
N GLU A 43 -3.07 10.53 -2.01
CA GLU A 43 -3.58 11.20 -0.81
C GLU A 43 -4.85 12.01 -1.13
N THR A 44 -4.88 12.71 -2.25
CA THR A 44 -6.07 13.42 -2.71
C THR A 44 -7.22 12.46 -2.99
N ARG A 45 -6.95 11.33 -3.68
CA ARG A 45 -7.95 10.28 -3.87
C ARG A 45 -8.48 9.72 -2.54
N LYS A 46 -7.60 9.51 -1.55
CA LYS A 46 -7.98 9.06 -0.22
C LYS A 46 -8.92 10.06 0.46
N ARG A 47 -8.59 11.36 0.46
CA ARG A 47 -9.44 12.43 1.00
C ARG A 47 -10.83 12.41 0.36
N HIS A 48 -10.91 12.31 -0.96
CA HIS A 48 -12.20 12.19 -1.65
C HIS A 48 -13.00 10.97 -1.17
N LEU A 49 -12.36 9.80 -1.03
CA LEU A 49 -13.02 8.59 -0.50
C LEU A 49 -13.49 8.72 0.96
N LEU A 50 -12.88 9.63 1.73
CA LEU A 50 -13.29 9.96 3.09
C LEU A 50 -14.40 11.03 3.14
N GLY A 51 -14.84 11.55 1.99
CA GLY A 51 -15.85 12.60 1.92
C GLY A 51 -15.27 14.02 2.01
N GLU A 52 -13.96 14.17 1.91
CA GLU A 52 -13.26 15.46 1.99
C GLU A 52 -12.97 16.03 0.59
N ASP A 53 -12.82 17.36 0.48
CA ASP A 53 -12.46 18.07 -0.76
C ASP A 53 -13.37 17.84 -1.98
N LEU A 54 -14.66 17.65 -1.74
CA LEU A 54 -15.65 17.33 -2.80
C LEU A 54 -16.29 18.55 -3.45
N THR A 55 -15.86 19.78 -3.14
CA THR A 55 -16.52 21.02 -3.60
C THR A 55 -16.52 21.20 -5.11
N SER A 56 -15.57 20.58 -5.82
CA SER A 56 -15.47 20.64 -7.29
C SER A 56 -16.14 19.47 -8.01
N PHE A 57 -16.75 18.54 -7.28
CA PHE A 57 -17.37 17.35 -7.87
C PHE A 57 -18.73 17.69 -8.46
N THR A 58 -19.04 17.09 -9.61
CA THR A 58 -20.40 17.11 -10.15
C THR A 58 -21.27 16.08 -9.43
N MET A 59 -22.60 16.17 -9.62
CA MET A 59 -23.51 15.17 -9.05
C MET A 59 -23.21 13.75 -9.56
N GLU A 60 -22.76 13.61 -10.80
CA GLU A 60 -22.35 12.32 -11.36
C GLU A 60 -21.09 11.77 -10.66
N ASP A 61 -20.11 12.64 -10.40
CA ASP A 61 -18.89 12.24 -9.69
C ASP A 61 -19.20 11.78 -8.26
N ILE A 62 -20.09 12.48 -7.56
CA ILE A 62 -20.54 12.11 -6.21
C ILE A 62 -21.23 10.74 -6.23
N ASN A 63 -22.15 10.51 -7.18
CA ASN A 63 -22.84 9.22 -7.30
C ASN A 63 -21.85 8.08 -7.58
N ASN A 64 -20.89 8.30 -8.48
CA ASN A 64 -19.84 7.33 -8.78
C ASN A 64 -18.96 7.01 -7.55
N LEU A 65 -18.63 8.04 -6.76
CA LEU A 65 -17.88 7.90 -5.52
C LEU A 65 -18.67 7.08 -4.48
N GLU A 66 -19.96 7.38 -4.31
CA GLU A 66 -20.85 6.66 -3.40
C GLU A 66 -20.94 5.18 -3.76
N ILE A 67 -21.18 4.86 -5.04
CA ILE A 67 -21.19 3.48 -5.54
C ILE A 67 -19.86 2.77 -5.26
N GLN A 68 -18.72 3.46 -5.44
CA GLN A 68 -17.42 2.89 -5.17
C GLN A 68 -17.23 2.56 -3.68
N VAL A 69 -17.61 3.49 -2.78
CA VAL A 69 -17.51 3.31 -1.33
C VAL A 69 -18.43 2.19 -0.86
N ASP A 70 -19.68 2.18 -1.31
CA ASP A 70 -20.67 1.17 -0.91
C ASP A 70 -20.26 -0.25 -1.32
N ARG A 71 -19.71 -0.40 -2.54
CA ARG A 71 -19.12 -1.69 -2.99
C ARG A 71 -17.99 -2.15 -2.08
N GLY A 72 -17.11 -1.24 -1.68
CA GLY A 72 -16.01 -1.54 -0.75
C GLY A 72 -16.54 -1.98 0.62
N LEU A 73 -17.49 -1.22 1.15
CA LEU A 73 -18.11 -1.46 2.46
C LEU A 73 -18.86 -2.79 2.49
N THR A 74 -19.60 -3.11 1.45
CA THR A 74 -20.30 -4.39 1.30
C THR A 74 -19.33 -5.57 1.35
N ARG A 75 -18.20 -5.50 0.62
CA ARG A 75 -17.16 -6.55 0.67
C ARG A 75 -16.54 -6.69 2.06
N ILE A 76 -16.23 -5.57 2.72
CA ILE A 76 -15.66 -5.58 4.07
C ILE A 76 -16.63 -6.22 5.07
N ARG A 77 -17.91 -5.84 5.01
CA ARG A 77 -18.97 -6.40 5.87
C ARG A 77 -19.12 -7.90 5.66
N ALA A 78 -19.22 -8.35 4.41
CA ALA A 78 -19.32 -9.78 4.08
C ALA A 78 -18.12 -10.57 4.61
N ARG A 79 -16.89 -10.05 4.45
CA ARG A 79 -15.70 -10.70 4.99
C ARG A 79 -15.75 -10.75 6.53
N LYS A 80 -16.15 -9.66 7.19
CA LYS A 80 -16.25 -9.60 8.65
C LYS A 80 -17.29 -10.60 9.17
N GLU A 81 -18.42 -10.71 8.50
CA GLU A 81 -19.47 -11.68 8.82
C GLU A 81 -18.94 -13.12 8.74
N LEU A 82 -18.26 -13.47 7.64
CA LEU A 82 -17.64 -14.79 7.49
C LEU A 82 -16.64 -15.09 8.62
N CYS A 83 -15.76 -14.14 8.96
CA CYS A 83 -14.80 -14.32 10.05
C CYS A 83 -15.49 -14.49 11.42
N LEU A 84 -16.58 -13.76 11.68
CA LEU A 84 -17.33 -13.87 12.93
C LEU A 84 -18.07 -15.20 13.03
N LEU A 85 -18.68 -15.67 11.94
CA LEU A 85 -19.33 -16.98 11.88
C LEU A 85 -18.32 -18.11 12.13
N GLU A 86 -17.13 -18.01 11.55
CA GLU A 86 -16.05 -18.96 11.81
C GLU A 86 -15.64 -18.96 13.28
N ALA A 87 -15.49 -17.77 13.89
CA ALA A 87 -15.13 -17.66 15.31
C ALA A 87 -16.22 -18.25 16.23
N ILE A 88 -17.50 -18.00 15.94
CA ILE A 88 -18.63 -18.58 16.68
C ILE A 88 -18.57 -20.11 16.61
N LYS A 89 -18.42 -20.68 15.41
CA LYS A 89 -18.33 -22.13 15.22
C LYS A 89 -17.17 -22.75 15.99
N GLN A 90 -16.01 -22.08 16.02
CA GLN A 90 -14.87 -22.55 16.81
C GLN A 90 -15.16 -22.52 18.32
N CYS A 91 -15.89 -21.50 18.81
CA CYS A 91 -16.32 -21.43 20.21
C CYS A 91 -17.30 -22.54 20.56
N GLU A 92 -18.31 -22.81 19.72
CA GLU A 92 -19.29 -23.88 19.92
C GLU A 92 -18.62 -25.26 20.01
N VAL A 93 -17.65 -25.54 19.13
CA VAL A 93 -16.88 -26.79 19.18
C VAL A 93 -16.09 -26.91 20.49
N LYS A 94 -15.44 -25.82 20.93
CA LYS A 94 -14.70 -25.82 22.20
C LYS A 94 -15.62 -26.01 23.40
N GLU A 95 -16.79 -25.37 23.39
CA GLU A 95 -17.80 -25.55 24.43
C GLU A 95 -18.23 -27.01 24.53
N GLN A 96 -18.53 -27.66 23.40
CA GLN A 96 -18.91 -29.07 23.37
C GLN A 96 -17.83 -29.98 23.95
N ILE A 97 -16.56 -29.78 23.56
CA ILE A 97 -15.41 -30.54 24.10
C ILE A 97 -15.30 -30.37 25.61
N LEU A 98 -15.43 -29.14 26.11
CA LEU A 98 -15.34 -28.84 27.53
C LEU A 98 -16.50 -29.45 28.33
N ILE A 99 -17.72 -29.45 27.77
CA ILE A 99 -18.87 -30.12 28.37
C ILE A 99 -18.61 -31.62 28.50
N GLU A 100 -18.14 -32.26 27.43
CA GLU A 100 -17.81 -33.68 27.43
C GLU A 100 -16.74 -34.02 28.48
N GLU A 101 -15.64 -33.26 28.50
CA GLU A 101 -14.56 -33.44 29.49
C GLU A 101 -15.08 -33.26 30.94
N ASN A 102 -15.87 -32.22 31.20
CA ASN A 102 -16.43 -31.98 32.52
C ASN A 102 -17.36 -33.11 32.97
N THR A 103 -18.17 -33.65 32.05
CA THR A 103 -19.06 -34.78 32.35
C THR A 103 -18.29 -36.06 32.67
N LEU A 104 -17.16 -36.30 32.00
CA LEU A 104 -16.28 -37.43 32.29
C LEU A 104 -15.59 -37.28 33.65
N LEU A 105 -15.11 -36.08 33.97
CA LEU A 105 -14.48 -35.79 35.26
C LEU A 105 -15.46 -35.93 36.42
N ARG A 106 -16.73 -35.52 36.26
CA ARG A 106 -17.77 -35.68 37.29
C ARG A 106 -18.19 -37.14 37.54
N LYS A 107 -17.91 -38.04 36.60
CA LYS A 107 -18.23 -39.48 36.72
C LYS A 107 -17.07 -40.30 37.31
N LYS A 108 -15.88 -39.73 37.44
CA LYS A 108 -14.76 -40.30 38.19
C LYS A 108 -14.86 -39.95 39.66
#